data_AF-A0A252BZH3-F1
#
_entry.id   AF-A0A252BZH3-F1
#
_cell.length_a   1.000
_cell.length_b   1.000
_cell.length_c   1.000
_cell.angle_alpha   90.00
_cell.angle_beta   90.00
_cell.angle_gamma   90.00
#
_symmetry.space_group_name_H-M   'P 1'
#
loop_
_entity.id
_entity.type
_entity.pdbx_description
1 polymer ?
#
loop_
_entity_poly.entity_id
_entity_poly.type
_entity_poly.pdbx_seq_one_letter_code
_entity_poly.pdbx_strand_id
1 'polypeptide(L)'
;MPIPSIKTATKEAVKRCGGLDAAATIVRVGKSNLSDYGNRDRPHIVPVDVAIMLDLCAQAPLILSAMAHAENFMLVPTHFGEGNLPRDMQRFTEETSDAIRKGFEILEDGVVDVHEAQAMLAHMQRVKSVAEHIAAGMTKIIAATRPHIVAASA
;
A
#
# COMPACT_ATOMS: atom_id res chain seq x y z
N MET A 1 4.34 -4.09 17.40
CA MET A 1 3.78 -5.45 17.23
C MET A 1 2.99 -5.53 15.94
N PRO A 2 3.20 -6.55 15.10
CA PRO A 2 2.59 -6.66 13.76
C PRO A 2 1.10 -7.06 13.75
N ILE A 3 0.63 -7.80 14.76
CA ILE A 3 -0.76 -8.27 14.78
C ILE A 3 -1.78 -7.11 14.93
N PRO A 4 -1.57 -6.12 15.82
CA PRO A 4 -2.46 -4.95 15.92
C PRO A 4 -2.61 -4.13 14.63
N SER A 5 -1.58 -4.06 13.77
CA SER A 5 -1.68 -3.34 12.49
C SER A 5 -2.56 -4.09 11.48
N ILE A 6 -2.45 -5.42 11.40
CA ILE A 6 -3.32 -6.27 10.56
C ILE A 6 -4.80 -6.13 10.99
N LYS A 7 -5.08 -6.13 12.30
CA LYS A 7 -6.43 -5.91 12.81
C LYS A 7 -6.97 -4.51 12.47
N THR A 8 -6.11 -3.50 12.56
CA THR A 8 -6.46 -2.12 12.19
C THR A 8 -6.76 -2.01 10.70
N ALA A 9 -5.94 -2.62 9.84
CA ALA A 9 -6.15 -2.68 8.40
C ALA A 9 -7.45 -3.44 8.04
N THR A 10 -7.76 -4.52 8.76
CA THR A 10 -9.01 -5.28 8.58
C THR A 10 -10.23 -4.39 8.87
N LYS A 11 -10.19 -3.62 9.95
CA LYS A 11 -11.28 -2.68 10.31
C LYS A 11 -11.47 -1.61 9.24
N GLU A 12 -10.36 -1.08 8.70
CA GLU A 12 -10.40 -0.09 7.62
C GLU A 12 -10.93 -0.68 6.31
N ALA A 13 -10.51 -1.90 5.93
CA ALA A 13 -11.01 -2.58 4.75
C ALA A 13 -12.53 -2.80 4.82
N VAL A 14 -13.04 -3.32 5.95
CA VAL A 14 -14.48 -3.48 6.20
C VAL A 14 -15.22 -2.15 6.09
N LYS A 15 -14.65 -1.05 6.61
CA LYS A 15 -15.24 0.29 6.50
C LYS A 15 -15.33 0.74 5.03
N ARG A 16 -14.28 0.52 4.22
CA ARG A 16 -14.28 0.86 2.80
C ARG A 16 -15.25 0.02 1.97
N CYS A 17 -15.49 -1.22 2.38
CA CYS A 17 -16.52 -2.07 1.78
C CYS A 17 -17.96 -1.64 2.12
N GLY A 18 -18.18 -0.58 2.90
CA GLY A 18 -19.51 -0.13 3.31
C GLY A 18 -19.97 -0.65 4.68
N GLY A 19 -19.04 -1.15 5.50
CA GLY A 19 -19.31 -1.66 6.84
C GLY A 19 -19.54 -3.18 6.89
N LEU A 20 -19.80 -3.69 8.10
CA LEU A 20 -19.91 -5.14 8.36
C LEU A 20 -21.00 -5.82 7.53
N ASP A 21 -22.10 -5.12 7.27
CA ASP A 21 -23.25 -5.65 6.54
C ASP A 21 -22.92 -5.91 5.08
N ALA A 22 -22.33 -4.93 4.41
CA ALA A 22 -21.90 -5.04 3.02
C ALA A 22 -20.70 -5.98 2.89
N ALA A 23 -19.74 -5.92 3.81
CA ALA A 23 -18.60 -6.84 3.80
C ALA A 23 -19.02 -8.31 3.93
N ALA A 24 -20.08 -8.61 4.72
CA ALA A 24 -20.57 -9.98 4.88
C ALA A 24 -21.24 -10.58 3.62
N THR A 25 -21.61 -9.77 2.62
CA THR A 25 -22.22 -10.27 1.38
C THR A 25 -21.19 -10.71 0.34
N ILE A 26 -19.93 -10.30 0.48
CA ILE A 26 -18.85 -10.55 -0.49
C ILE A 26 -17.81 -11.57 0.00
N VAL A 27 -17.89 -12.00 1.26
CA VAL A 27 -16.98 -12.98 1.86
C VAL A 27 -17.76 -14.16 2.44
N ARG A 28 -17.08 -15.28 2.70
CA ARG A 28 -17.72 -16.50 3.22
C ARG A 28 -18.15 -16.46 4.70
N VAL A 29 -17.87 -15.37 5.42
CA VAL A 29 -18.07 -15.26 6.87
C VAL A 29 -19.11 -14.21 7.25
N GLY A 30 -19.82 -14.44 8.36
CA GLY A 30 -20.81 -13.50 8.87
C GLY A 30 -20.22 -12.30 9.62
N LYS A 31 -21.11 -11.35 9.93
CA LYS A 31 -20.80 -10.06 10.59
C LYS A 31 -20.03 -10.21 11.91
N SER A 32 -20.40 -11.18 12.74
CA SER A 32 -19.74 -11.40 14.04
C SER A 32 -18.26 -11.75 13.88
N ASN A 33 -17.93 -12.63 12.94
CA ASN A 33 -16.54 -13.00 12.65
C ASN A 33 -15.75 -11.80 12.11
N LEU A 34 -16.33 -11.03 11.18
CA LEU A 34 -15.71 -9.82 10.65
C LEU A 34 -15.43 -8.78 11.75
N SER A 35 -16.35 -8.62 12.69
CA SER A 35 -16.17 -7.75 13.86
C SER A 35 -15.01 -8.21 14.73
N ASP A 36 -14.93 -9.51 15.03
CA ASP A 36 -13.86 -10.08 15.86
C ASP A 36 -12.48 -9.97 15.19
N TYR A 37 -12.40 -10.09 13.86
CA TYR A 37 -11.13 -9.96 13.14
C TYR A 37 -10.50 -8.58 13.30
N GLY A 38 -11.31 -7.51 13.29
CA GLY A 38 -10.85 -6.14 13.53
C GLY A 38 -10.64 -5.77 15.01
N ASN A 39 -11.08 -6.62 15.95
CA ASN A 39 -11.05 -6.35 17.38
C ASN A 39 -9.70 -6.76 18.01
N ARG A 40 -8.99 -5.82 18.65
CA ARG A 40 -7.67 -6.05 19.27
C ARG A 40 -7.72 -6.98 20.48
N ASP A 41 -8.85 -7.09 21.16
CA ASP A 41 -9.04 -7.93 22.34
C ASP A 41 -9.43 -9.37 21.98
N ARG A 42 -9.65 -9.65 20.69
CA ARG A 42 -10.01 -10.98 20.20
C ARG A 42 -8.80 -11.68 19.58
N PRO A 43 -8.61 -12.98 19.86
CA PRO A 43 -7.47 -13.73 19.32
C PRO A 43 -7.59 -14.01 17.81
N HIS A 44 -8.80 -13.92 17.25
CA HIS A 44 -9.05 -14.26 15.85
C HIS A 44 -8.45 -13.23 14.89
N ILE A 45 -7.78 -13.70 13.84
CA ILE A 45 -7.24 -12.88 12.75
C ILE A 45 -8.01 -13.21 11.47
N VAL A 46 -8.13 -12.22 10.60
CA VAL A 46 -8.79 -12.39 9.30
C VAL A 46 -8.12 -13.54 8.52
N PRO A 47 -8.88 -14.55 8.05
CA PRO A 47 -8.36 -15.59 7.19
C PRO A 47 -7.91 -15.01 5.83
N VAL A 48 -6.92 -15.64 5.20
CA VAL A 48 -6.32 -15.15 3.94
C VAL A 48 -7.36 -14.95 2.84
N ASP A 49 -8.29 -15.89 2.68
CA ASP A 49 -9.33 -15.82 1.65
C ASP A 49 -10.29 -14.63 1.87
N VAL A 50 -10.61 -14.33 3.12
CA VAL A 50 -11.43 -13.17 3.51
C VAL A 50 -10.65 -11.88 3.31
N ALA A 51 -9.36 -11.85 3.67
CA ALA A 51 -8.50 -10.69 3.49
C ALA A 51 -8.38 -10.27 2.03
N ILE A 52 -8.18 -11.23 1.12
CA ILE A 52 -8.12 -10.99 -0.32
C ILE A 52 -9.41 -10.35 -0.82
N MET A 53 -10.58 -10.90 -0.46
CA MET A 53 -11.87 -10.37 -0.92
C MET A 53 -12.14 -8.96 -0.39
N LEU A 54 -11.78 -8.69 0.87
CA LEU A 54 -11.92 -7.35 1.45
C LEU A 54 -11.00 -6.34 0.77
N ASP A 55 -9.73 -6.67 0.54
CA ASP A 55 -8.78 -5.78 -0.15
C ASP A 55 -9.20 -5.52 -1.61
N LEU A 56 -9.69 -6.55 -2.32
CA LEU A 56 -10.20 -6.40 -3.68
C LEU A 56 -11.44 -5.51 -3.74
N CYS A 57 -12.40 -5.70 -2.83
CA CYS A 57 -13.61 -4.86 -2.78
C CYS A 57 -13.29 -3.43 -2.34
N ALA A 58 -12.36 -3.26 -1.41
CA ALA A 58 -11.85 -1.94 -1.00
C ALA A 58 -10.99 -1.27 -2.09
N GLN A 59 -10.68 -1.99 -3.19
CA GLN A 59 -9.81 -1.57 -4.28
C GLN A 59 -8.44 -1.07 -3.80
N ALA A 60 -7.96 -1.64 -2.70
CA ALA A 60 -6.70 -1.26 -2.06
C ALA A 60 -6.17 -2.43 -1.22
N PRO A 61 -4.87 -2.77 -1.31
CA PRO A 61 -4.27 -3.91 -0.59
C PRO A 61 -4.00 -3.56 0.89
N LEU A 62 -5.02 -3.18 1.66
CA LEU A 62 -4.88 -2.68 3.03
C LEU A 62 -4.34 -3.75 3.98
N ILE A 63 -4.99 -4.91 3.99
CA ILE A 63 -4.63 -6.03 4.87
C ILE A 63 -3.32 -6.64 4.38
N LEU A 64 -3.18 -6.86 3.08
CA LEU A 64 -1.97 -7.41 2.48
C LEU A 64 -0.74 -6.51 2.75
N SER A 65 -0.90 -5.19 2.72
CA SER A 65 0.20 -4.25 3.02
C SER A 65 0.61 -4.35 4.49
N ALA A 66 -0.36 -4.47 5.39
CA ALA A 66 -0.09 -4.67 6.81
C ALA A 66 0.64 -6.00 7.07
N MET A 67 0.31 -7.06 6.32
CA MET A 67 1.03 -8.34 6.38
C MET A 67 2.47 -8.21 5.83
N ALA A 68 2.66 -7.57 4.67
CA ALA A 68 4.00 -7.36 4.13
C ALA A 68 4.89 -6.58 5.10
N HIS A 69 4.37 -5.49 5.68
CA HIS A 69 5.09 -4.70 6.67
C HIS A 69 5.41 -5.49 7.95
N ALA A 70 4.52 -6.40 8.37
CA ALA A 70 4.77 -7.27 9.52
C ALA A 70 6.01 -8.17 9.33
N GLU A 71 6.34 -8.48 8.08
CA GLU A 71 7.47 -9.33 7.69
C GLU A 71 8.67 -8.52 7.17
N ASN A 72 8.63 -7.18 7.26
CA ASN A 72 9.63 -6.26 6.70
C ASN A 72 9.76 -6.31 5.17
N PHE A 73 8.69 -6.69 4.47
CA PHE A 73 8.55 -6.58 3.03
C PHE A 73 7.71 -5.38 2.63
N MET A 74 7.75 -5.01 1.36
CA MET A 74 6.79 -4.06 0.77
C MET A 74 6.11 -4.70 -0.43
N LEU A 75 4.89 -4.25 -0.70
CA LEU A 75 4.10 -4.75 -1.80
C LEU A 75 4.38 -3.98 -3.08
N VAL A 76 4.73 -4.74 -4.12
CA VAL A 76 4.79 -4.27 -5.49
C VAL A 76 3.58 -4.83 -6.24
N PRO A 77 2.70 -3.98 -6.79
CA PRO A 77 1.65 -4.45 -7.69
C PRO A 77 2.25 -5.26 -8.84
N THR A 78 1.66 -6.41 -9.19
CA THR A 78 2.09 -7.18 -10.38
C THR A 78 1.49 -6.62 -11.67
N HIS A 79 0.36 -5.93 -11.55
CA HIS A 79 -0.29 -5.23 -12.65
C HIS A 79 -0.44 -3.75 -12.32
N PHE A 80 0.49 -2.97 -12.85
CA PHE A 80 0.26 -1.56 -13.12
C PHE A 80 -0.67 -1.47 -14.32
N GLY A 81 -1.64 -0.56 -14.34
CA GLY A 81 -2.51 -0.36 -15.50
C GLY A 81 -1.72 0.05 -16.75
N GLU A 82 -2.37 0.69 -17.72
CA GLU A 82 -1.63 1.40 -18.78
C GLU A 82 -0.90 2.60 -18.14
N GLY A 83 0.26 2.33 -17.56
CA GLY A 83 1.10 3.33 -16.90
C GLY A 83 1.68 4.27 -17.95
N ASN A 84 1.54 5.57 -17.71
CA ASN A 84 2.23 6.59 -18.48
C ASN A 84 3.60 6.77 -17.83
N LEU A 85 4.61 6.08 -18.35
CA LEU A 85 5.98 6.11 -17.81
C LEU A 85 6.53 7.55 -17.62
N PRO A 86 6.33 8.51 -18.54
CA PRO A 86 6.67 9.91 -18.29
C PRO A 86 6.03 10.48 -17.02
N ARG A 87 4.74 10.23 -16.80
CA ARG A 87 4.02 10.68 -15.61
C ARG A 87 4.54 10.02 -14.34
N ASP A 88 4.90 8.75 -14.41
CA ASP A 88 5.48 8.03 -13.26
C ASP A 88 6.88 8.58 -12.92
N MET A 89 7.71 8.88 -13.93
CA MET A 89 9.01 9.52 -13.75
C MET A 89 8.90 10.93 -13.18
N GLN A 90 7.91 11.71 -13.62
CA GLN A 90 7.61 13.02 -13.04
C GLN A 90 7.24 12.87 -11.56
N ARG A 91 6.31 11.96 -11.25
CA ARG A 91 5.87 11.70 -9.87
C ARG A 91 7.02 11.21 -8.99
N PHE A 92 7.92 10.39 -9.53
CA PHE A 92 9.11 9.95 -8.80
C PHE A 92 10.01 11.13 -8.42
N THR A 93 10.18 12.08 -9.32
CA THR A 93 10.96 13.30 -9.08
C THR A 93 10.31 14.15 -7.99
N GLU A 94 8.99 14.34 -8.03
CA GLU A 94 8.22 15.09 -7.05
C GLU A 94 8.35 14.47 -5.65
N GLU A 95 8.03 13.18 -5.51
CA GLU A 95 8.06 12.49 -4.21
C GLU A 95 9.48 12.42 -3.63
N THR A 96 10.50 12.23 -4.49
CA THR A 96 11.90 12.23 -4.05
C THR A 96 12.34 13.61 -3.58
N SER A 97 11.96 14.67 -4.30
CA SER A 97 12.30 16.04 -3.91
C SER A 97 11.67 16.42 -2.57
N ASP A 98 10.41 16.03 -2.35
CA ASP A 98 9.71 16.25 -1.09
C ASP A 98 10.32 15.45 0.06
N ALA A 99 10.73 14.21 -0.20
CA ALA A 99 11.44 13.43 0.80
C ALA A 99 12.80 14.04 1.17
N ILE A 100 13.58 14.53 0.20
CA ILE A 100 14.85 15.21 0.45
C ILE A 100 14.62 16.48 1.28
N ARG A 101 13.64 17.30 0.91
CA ARG A 101 13.28 18.51 1.65
C ARG A 101 12.95 18.19 3.10
N LYS A 102 12.11 17.18 3.33
CA LYS A 102 11.74 16.76 4.68
C LYS A 102 12.93 16.21 5.45
N GLY A 103 13.84 15.50 4.77
CA GLY A 103 15.10 15.05 5.35
C GLY A 103 15.97 16.20 5.86
N PHE A 104 16.08 17.31 5.10
CA PHE A 104 16.81 18.49 5.58
C PHE A 104 16.17 19.13 6.79
N GLU A 105 14.84 19.26 6.82
CA GLU A 105 14.11 19.80 7.99
C GLU A 105 14.35 18.97 9.25
N ILE A 106 14.27 17.64 9.13
CA ILE A 106 14.44 16.70 10.27
C ILE A 106 15.89 16.68 10.77
N LEU A 107 16.87 17.00 9.93
CA LEU A 107 18.29 16.97 10.31
C LEU A 107 18.78 18.32 10.84
N GLU A 108 17.93 19.36 10.88
CA GLU A 108 18.33 20.75 11.18
C GLU A 108 18.86 20.92 12.62
N ASP A 109 18.25 20.25 13.60
CA ASP A 109 18.65 20.31 15.00
C ASP A 109 19.62 19.18 15.43
N GLY A 110 19.94 18.27 14.50
CA GLY A 110 20.81 17.12 14.72
C GLY A 110 20.20 15.99 15.55
N VAL A 111 18.90 16.02 15.87
CA VAL A 111 18.21 15.02 16.70
C VAL A 111 16.92 14.58 16.01
N VAL A 112 16.85 13.31 15.58
CA VAL A 112 15.64 12.77 14.97
C VAL A 112 14.72 12.17 16.04
N ASP A 113 13.53 12.74 16.22
CA ASP A 113 12.52 12.19 17.12
C ASP A 113 11.64 11.10 16.47
N VAL A 114 10.79 10.46 17.28
CA VAL A 114 9.91 9.36 16.81
C VAL A 114 8.86 9.84 15.80
N HIS A 115 8.32 11.04 15.98
CA HIS A 115 7.33 11.64 15.08
C HIS A 115 7.97 11.98 13.73
N GLU A 116 9.18 12.53 13.76
CA GLU A 116 9.97 12.84 12.57
C GLU A 116 10.37 11.58 11.80
N ALA A 117 10.84 10.55 12.50
CA ALA A 117 11.12 9.26 11.89
C ALA A 117 9.87 8.65 11.22
N GLN A 118 8.70 8.74 11.86
CA GLN A 118 7.43 8.30 11.28
C GLN A 118 7.04 9.11 10.05
N ALA A 119 7.19 10.43 10.09
CA ALA A 119 6.93 11.30 8.96
C ALA A 119 7.87 10.95 7.79
N MET A 120 9.17 10.82 8.04
CA MET A 120 10.16 10.46 7.02
C MET A 120 9.87 9.11 6.39
N LEU A 121 9.48 8.10 7.19
CA LEU A 121 9.07 6.80 6.68
C LEU A 121 7.87 6.89 5.73
N ALA A 122 6.90 7.75 6.01
CA ALA A 122 5.76 7.95 5.10
C ALA A 122 6.19 8.56 3.75
N HIS A 123 7.14 9.50 3.75
CA HIS A 123 7.74 10.03 2.52
C HIS A 123 8.50 8.94 1.74
N MET A 124 9.33 8.15 2.43
CA MET A 124 10.08 7.04 1.83
C MET A 124 9.17 5.97 1.20
N GLN A 125 8.04 5.66 1.85
CA GLN A 125 7.06 4.71 1.32
C GLN A 125 6.45 5.18 0.00
N ARG A 126 6.17 6.48 -0.15
CA ARG A 126 5.67 7.04 -1.42
C ARG A 126 6.73 6.94 -2.52
N VAL A 127 7.96 7.33 -2.24
CA VAL A 127 9.09 7.22 -3.19
C VAL A 127 9.24 5.76 -3.67
N LYS A 128 9.26 4.82 -2.73
CA LYS A 128 9.42 3.41 -3.07
C LYS A 128 8.26 2.87 -3.90
N SER A 129 7.02 3.23 -3.56
CA SER A 129 5.85 2.82 -4.34
C SER A 129 5.93 3.28 -5.80
N VAL A 130 6.36 4.52 -6.05
CA VAL A 130 6.52 5.02 -7.42
C VAL A 130 7.73 4.37 -8.13
N ALA A 131 8.84 4.16 -7.43
CA ALA A 131 10.00 3.45 -8.00
C ALA A 131 9.66 2.03 -8.43
N GLU A 132 8.87 1.33 -7.62
CA GLU A 132 8.39 -0.03 -7.90
C GLU A 132 7.42 -0.05 -9.09
N HIS A 133 6.57 0.97 -9.22
CA HIS A 133 5.71 1.19 -10.40
C HIS A 133 6.53 1.30 -11.69
N ILE A 134 7.56 2.15 -11.68
CA ILE A 134 8.48 2.33 -12.80
C ILE A 134 9.19 1.02 -13.14
N ALA A 135 9.77 0.35 -12.13
CA ALA A 135 10.56 -0.88 -12.31
C ALA A 135 9.76 -2.00 -12.99
N ALA A 136 8.51 -2.18 -12.59
CA ALA A 136 7.64 -3.17 -13.20
C ALA A 136 7.14 -2.77 -14.60
N GLY A 137 6.91 -1.47 -14.84
CA GLY A 137 6.72 -0.94 -16.20
C GLY A 137 7.89 -1.33 -17.11
N MET A 138 9.13 -1.12 -16.66
CA MET A 138 10.34 -1.52 -17.38
C MET A 138 10.40 -3.04 -17.60
N THR A 139 10.05 -3.83 -16.58
CA THR A 139 10.05 -5.30 -16.69
C THR A 139 9.06 -5.79 -17.75
N LYS A 140 7.88 -5.16 -17.86
CA LYS A 140 6.92 -5.45 -18.95
C LYS A 140 7.50 -5.12 -20.32
N ILE A 141 8.17 -3.98 -20.49
CA ILE A 141 8.81 -3.60 -21.75
C ILE A 141 9.88 -4.61 -22.16
N ILE A 142 10.72 -5.01 -21.21
CA ILE A 142 11.75 -6.04 -21.41
C ILE A 142 11.11 -7.36 -21.85
N ALA A 143 10.08 -7.82 -21.13
CA ALA A 143 9.39 -9.07 -21.45
C ALA A 143 8.67 -9.05 -22.81
N ALA A 144 8.15 -7.89 -23.23
CA ALA A 144 7.45 -7.73 -24.51
C ALA A 144 8.39 -7.81 -25.73
N THR A 145 9.71 -7.66 -25.54
CA THR A 145 10.73 -7.70 -26.63
C THR A 145 10.40 -6.79 -27.82
N ARG A 146 9.69 -5.67 -27.58
CA ARG A 146 9.32 -4.67 -28.60
C ARG A 146 9.52 -3.26 -28.03
N PRO A 147 9.94 -2.28 -28.85
CA PRO A 147 10.02 -0.89 -28.42
C PRO A 147 8.64 -0.40 -27.96
N HIS A 148 8.55 0.12 -26.73
CA HIS A 148 7.34 0.76 -26.25
C HIS A 148 7.41 2.25 -26.60
N ILE A 149 6.37 2.79 -27.24
CA ILE A 149 6.29 4.22 -27.54
C ILE A 149 5.93 4.94 -26.25
N VAL A 150 6.93 5.60 -25.65
CA VAL A 150 6.83 6.27 -24.34
C VAL A 150 6.08 7.61 -24.42
N ALA A 151 5.76 8.08 -25.63
CA ALA A 151 4.98 9.30 -25.86
C ALA A 151 3.91 9.07 -26.93
N ALA A 152 2.64 9.02 -26.54
CA ALA A 152 1.59 9.45 -27.45
C ALA A 152 1.62 10.98 -27.44
N SER A 153 1.89 11.55 -28.61
CA SER A 153 1.86 12.98 -28.90
C SER A 153 0.61 13.62 -28.30
N ALA A 154 0.80 14.63 -27.45
CA ALA A 154 -0.17 15.69 -27.24
C ALA A 154 0.36 16.94 -27.95
#